data_AF-A0A821CVR5-F1
#
_entry.id   AF-A0A821CVR5-F1
#
_cell.length_a   1.000
_cell.length_b   1.000
_cell.length_c   1.000
_cell.angle_alpha   90.00
_cell.angle_beta   90.00
_cell.angle_gamma   90.00
#
_symmetry.space_group_name_H-M   'P 1'
#
loop_
_entity.id
_entity.type
_entity.pdbx_description
1 polymer ?
#
loop_
_entity_poly.entity_id
_entity_poly.type
_entity_poly.pdbx_seq_one_letter_code
_entity_poly.pdbx_strand_id
1 'polypeptide(L)'
;TLMNKLELQAYRLVKRRFKINQQKDLIKILYGELHLPVQRTPHDLQSALDLCIDHFEQYINEPTKPQSLQRLRRETPWQTERTYAQCHFFTAIDRMIIMNPPLQRVSKRFIIQSLAKESIVRLRQMIIARTGFQLVSFDYSQLELRILVHLFNDSKLKTRLINDTDFFISLAADVLKKTEYEITHEQHQNAKQICYGTLYDMPKETFAHETHMNINEAEEFIKNFYKTFPIMTQFIDDIILISITNGVSYPYLLSSLK
;
A
#
# COMPACT_ATOMS: atom_id res chain seq x y z
N THR A 1 -17.83 -12.34 23.02
CA THR A 1 -16.68 -12.11 22.12
C THR A 1 -16.07 -10.75 22.41
N LEU A 2 -14.79 -10.56 22.10
CA LEU A 2 -14.04 -9.31 22.36
C LEU A 2 -14.72 -8.07 21.74
N MET A 3 -15.33 -8.21 20.57
CA MET A 3 -16.15 -7.17 19.93
C MET A 3 -17.31 -6.66 20.78
N ASN A 4 -18.04 -7.57 21.45
CA ASN A 4 -19.15 -7.16 22.32
C ASN A 4 -18.64 -6.37 23.53
N LYS A 5 -17.42 -6.66 24.03
CA LYS A 5 -16.80 -5.90 25.13
C LYS A 5 -16.42 -4.48 24.70
N LEU A 6 -15.86 -4.32 23.49
CA LEU A 6 -15.49 -3.02 22.91
C LEU A 6 -16.73 -2.17 22.58
N GLU A 7 -17.78 -2.79 22.03
CA GLU A 7 -19.07 -2.11 21.83
C GLU A 7 -19.63 -1.61 23.17
N LEU A 8 -19.58 -2.43 24.22
CA LEU A 8 -20.00 -2.04 25.57
C LEU A 8 -19.19 -0.88 26.15
N GLN A 9 -17.87 -0.81 25.91
CA GLN A 9 -17.03 0.30 26.35
C GLN A 9 -17.33 1.58 25.56
N ALA A 10 -17.46 1.49 24.24
CA ALA A 10 -17.85 2.62 23.39
C ALA A 10 -19.24 3.16 23.80
N TYR A 11 -20.18 2.30 24.16
CA TYR A 11 -21.51 2.70 24.66
C TYR A 11 -21.46 3.41 26.01
N ARG A 12 -20.52 3.03 26.88
CA ARG A 12 -20.33 3.70 28.18
C ARG A 12 -19.77 5.11 28.01
N LEU A 13 -18.86 5.31 27.06
CA LEU A 13 -18.27 6.61 26.77
C LEU A 13 -19.28 7.59 26.14
N VAL A 14 -20.05 7.12 25.17
CA VAL A 14 -21.07 7.94 24.47
C VAL A 14 -22.43 7.94 25.20
N LYS A 15 -22.56 7.18 26.29
CA LYS A 15 -23.79 6.99 27.09
C LYS A 15 -25.03 6.56 26.28
N ARG A 16 -24.84 5.99 25.09
CA ARG A 16 -25.90 5.42 24.24
C ARG A 16 -25.40 4.25 23.42
N ARG A 17 -26.33 3.39 22.99
CA ARG A 17 -26.02 2.29 22.06
C ARG A 17 -26.04 2.80 20.61
N PHE A 18 -25.05 2.40 19.83
CA PHE A 18 -24.95 2.70 18.39
C PHE A 18 -24.28 1.53 17.64
N LYS A 19 -24.47 1.42 16.32
CA LYS A 19 -23.79 0.37 15.56
C LYS A 19 -22.45 0.89 15.06
N ILE A 20 -21.34 0.33 15.56
CA ILE A 20 -19.97 0.72 15.13
C ILE A 20 -19.79 0.53 13.61
N ASN A 21 -20.56 -0.38 12.99
CA ASN A 21 -20.47 -0.65 11.55
C ASN A 21 -21.25 0.35 10.68
N GLN A 22 -22.01 1.29 11.26
CA GLN A 22 -22.84 2.24 10.51
C GLN A 22 -22.22 3.65 10.50
N GLN A 23 -21.78 4.05 9.30
CA GLN A 23 -21.09 5.32 9.01
C GLN A 23 -21.82 6.57 9.51
N LYS A 24 -23.14 6.64 9.32
CA LYS A 24 -23.94 7.82 9.66
C LYS A 24 -23.99 8.07 11.17
N ASP A 25 -24.04 7.00 11.96
CA ASP A 25 -24.10 7.09 13.41
C ASP A 25 -22.74 7.50 14.00
N LEU A 26 -21.64 6.96 13.44
CA LEU A 26 -20.29 7.28 13.89
C LEU A 26 -19.96 8.77 13.67
N ILE A 27 -20.22 9.29 12.47
CA ILE A 27 -19.97 10.70 12.13
C ILE A 27 -20.79 11.63 13.03
N LYS A 28 -22.06 11.30 13.28
CA LYS A 28 -22.94 12.09 14.15
C LYS A 28 -22.45 12.10 15.61
N ILE A 29 -21.93 10.98 16.10
CA ILE A 29 -21.35 10.89 17.45
C ILE A 29 -20.07 11.73 17.56
N LEU A 30 -19.16 11.58 16.60
CA LEU A 30 -17.82 12.18 16.69
C LEU A 30 -17.81 13.69 16.55
N TYR A 31 -18.55 14.21 15.59
CA TYR A 31 -18.57 15.65 15.31
C TYR A 31 -19.74 16.36 15.98
N GLY A 32 -20.85 15.66 16.20
CA GLY A 32 -22.04 16.23 16.81
C GLY A 32 -22.01 16.21 18.34
N GLU A 33 -21.54 15.12 18.97
CA GLU A 33 -21.63 14.95 20.43
C GLU A 33 -20.27 15.03 21.13
N LEU A 34 -19.21 14.52 20.51
CA LEU A 34 -17.84 14.59 21.03
C LEU A 34 -17.08 15.85 20.57
N HIS A 35 -17.66 16.62 19.65
CA HIS A 35 -17.14 17.89 19.13
C HIS A 35 -15.65 17.86 18.73
N LEU A 36 -15.22 16.79 18.07
CA LEU A 36 -13.83 16.67 17.63
C LEU A 36 -13.50 17.64 16.49
N PRO A 37 -12.29 18.23 16.47
CA PRO A 37 -11.88 19.16 15.44
C PRO A 37 -11.82 18.49 14.06
N VAL A 38 -12.55 19.04 13.10
CA VAL A 38 -12.61 18.55 11.72
C VAL A 38 -11.36 19.02 10.97
N GLN A 39 -10.33 18.17 10.87
CA GLN A 39 -9.11 18.56 10.15
C GLN A 39 -9.12 18.23 8.64
N ARG A 40 -10.11 17.47 8.12
CA ARG A 40 -10.31 17.25 6.67
C ARG A 40 -11.79 17.03 6.32
N THR A 41 -12.12 17.21 5.04
CA THR A 41 -13.49 17.23 4.48
C THR A 41 -14.33 16.01 4.92
N PRO A 42 -15.64 16.21 5.22
CA PRO A 42 -16.50 15.24 5.91
C PRO A 42 -16.91 14.01 5.08
N HIS A 43 -16.27 13.77 3.93
CA HIS A 43 -16.65 12.71 2.99
C HIS A 43 -15.78 11.44 3.07
N ASP A 44 -14.59 11.51 3.67
CA ASP A 44 -13.70 10.36 3.79
C ASP A 44 -14.01 9.54 5.05
N LEU A 45 -14.72 8.44 4.83
CA LEU A 45 -15.06 7.42 5.83
C LEU A 45 -13.82 6.95 6.60
N GLN A 46 -12.70 6.78 5.91
CA GLN A 46 -11.45 6.25 6.47
C GLN A 46 -10.87 7.23 7.50
N SER A 47 -10.74 8.50 7.13
CA SER A 47 -10.18 9.57 7.96
C SER A 47 -11.02 9.81 9.23
N ALA A 48 -12.34 9.76 9.12
CA ALA A 48 -13.23 9.87 10.26
C ALA A 48 -13.18 8.63 11.18
N LEU A 49 -12.98 7.42 10.62
CA LEU A 49 -12.77 6.19 11.39
C LEU A 49 -11.43 6.20 12.13
N ASP A 50 -10.38 6.72 11.49
CA ASP A 50 -9.03 6.81 12.05
C ASP A 50 -8.99 7.80 13.21
N LEU A 51 -9.55 9.02 13.04
CA LEU A 51 -9.75 10.01 14.13
C LEU A 51 -10.61 9.47 15.28
N CYS A 52 -11.60 8.63 14.96
CA CYS A 52 -12.44 7.96 15.95
C CYS A 52 -11.61 7.00 16.80
N ILE A 53 -10.78 6.17 16.17
CA ILE A 53 -9.87 5.25 16.88
C ILE A 53 -8.93 6.05 17.76
N ASP A 54 -8.26 7.08 17.22
CA ASP A 54 -7.24 7.85 17.93
C ASP A 54 -7.81 8.56 19.17
N HIS A 55 -9.07 9.00 19.14
CA HIS A 55 -9.72 9.62 20.30
C HIS A 55 -10.27 8.59 21.30
N PHE A 56 -10.83 7.48 20.82
CA PHE A 56 -11.25 6.37 21.69
C PHE A 56 -10.05 5.64 22.31
N GLU A 57 -8.85 5.73 21.72
CA GLU A 57 -7.57 5.23 22.25
C GLU A 57 -7.18 5.87 23.58
N GLN A 58 -7.56 7.13 23.84
CA GLN A 58 -7.23 7.83 25.09
C GLN A 58 -8.04 7.34 26.30
N TYR A 59 -9.18 6.68 26.08
CA TYR A 59 -10.16 6.36 27.14
C TYR A 59 -10.39 4.85 27.37
N ILE A 60 -9.83 3.97 26.53
CA ILE A 60 -10.05 2.52 26.63
C ILE A 60 -8.82 1.82 27.23
N ASN A 61 -8.89 1.49 28.52
CA ASN A 61 -7.88 0.68 29.24
C ASN A 61 -7.89 -0.82 28.86
N GLU A 62 -7.84 -1.16 27.57
CA GLU A 62 -7.85 -2.50 26.91
C GLU A 62 -9.22 -3.18 26.62
N PRO A 63 -9.32 -4.11 25.61
CA PRO A 63 -8.28 -4.60 24.68
C PRO A 63 -8.63 -4.54 23.18
N THR A 64 -7.65 -4.19 22.35
CA THR A 64 -7.54 -4.42 20.88
C THR A 64 -8.44 -3.59 19.95
N LYS A 65 -7.83 -2.92 18.94
CA LYS A 65 -8.56 -2.12 17.93
C LYS A 65 -9.68 -2.95 17.26
N PRO A 66 -10.98 -2.59 17.40
CA PRO A 66 -12.10 -3.35 16.83
C PRO A 66 -12.04 -3.43 15.30
N GLN A 67 -11.45 -2.45 14.64
CA GLN A 67 -11.26 -2.43 13.19
C GLN A 67 -10.29 -3.51 12.71
N SER A 68 -9.20 -3.75 13.43
CA SER A 68 -8.25 -4.82 13.11
C SER A 68 -8.94 -6.19 13.18
N LEU A 69 -9.82 -6.41 14.15
CA LEU A 69 -10.57 -7.66 14.27
C LEU A 69 -11.64 -7.82 13.19
N GLN A 70 -12.30 -6.74 12.79
CA GLN A 70 -13.24 -6.77 11.67
C GLN A 70 -12.55 -7.01 10.32
N ARG A 71 -11.39 -6.37 10.10
CA ARG A 71 -10.53 -6.62 8.93
C ARG A 71 -10.09 -8.08 8.89
N LEU A 72 -9.61 -8.60 10.03
CA LEU A 72 -9.23 -10.00 10.17
C LEU A 72 -10.38 -10.94 9.81
N ARG A 73 -11.60 -10.69 10.30
CA ARG A 73 -12.78 -11.50 10.00
C ARG A 73 -13.19 -11.45 8.52
N ARG A 74 -13.01 -10.32 7.85
CA ARG A 74 -13.22 -10.20 6.39
C ARG A 74 -12.15 -10.94 5.59
N GLU A 75 -10.92 -10.96 6.09
CA GLU A 75 -9.79 -11.67 5.49
C GLU A 75 -9.81 -13.18 5.77
N THR A 76 -10.70 -13.66 6.65
CA THR A 76 -10.82 -15.09 7.02
C THR A 76 -12.18 -15.73 6.72
N PRO A 77 -12.70 -15.73 5.47
CA PRO A 77 -13.92 -16.46 5.13
C PRO A 77 -13.66 -17.95 4.82
N TRP A 78 -12.60 -18.54 5.37
CA TRP A 78 -12.21 -19.93 5.12
C TRP A 78 -13.20 -20.87 5.81
N GLN A 79 -13.97 -21.64 5.03
CA GLN A 79 -15.04 -22.51 5.57
C GLN A 79 -14.65 -23.99 5.66
N THR A 80 -13.53 -24.40 5.04
CA THR A 80 -13.16 -25.80 4.82
C THR A 80 -11.65 -26.05 4.97
N GLU A 81 -11.24 -27.32 5.10
CA GLU A 81 -9.82 -27.74 5.11
C GLU A 81 -9.05 -27.29 3.86
N ARG A 82 -9.76 -27.13 2.72
CA ARG A 82 -9.23 -26.57 1.47
C ARG A 82 -10.20 -25.56 0.92
N THR A 83 -9.70 -24.38 0.56
CA THR A 83 -10.52 -23.34 -0.05
C THR A 83 -10.26 -23.26 -1.55
N TYR A 84 -11.33 -23.17 -2.32
CA TYR A 84 -11.28 -22.96 -3.78
C TYR A 84 -11.54 -21.49 -4.05
N ALA A 85 -10.70 -20.87 -4.88
CA ALA A 85 -10.84 -19.48 -5.25
C ALA A 85 -11.18 -19.34 -6.73
N GLN A 86 -11.93 -18.30 -7.08
CA GLN A 86 -12.32 -18.00 -8.44
C GLN A 86 -11.28 -17.07 -9.08
N CYS A 87 -10.71 -17.51 -10.20
CA CYS A 87 -9.77 -16.71 -10.98
C CYS A 87 -10.51 -15.98 -12.09
N HIS A 88 -10.37 -14.66 -12.13
CA HIS A 88 -10.90 -13.81 -13.19
C HIS A 88 -9.73 -13.24 -14.00
N PHE A 89 -9.81 -13.41 -15.31
CA PHE A 89 -8.91 -12.83 -16.30
C PHE A 89 -9.59 -11.63 -16.96
N PHE A 90 -8.86 -10.89 -17.82
CA PHE A 90 -9.38 -9.72 -18.57
C PHE A 90 -9.68 -8.49 -17.70
N THR A 91 -8.78 -8.16 -16.79
CA THR A 91 -8.81 -6.82 -16.17
C THR A 91 -8.29 -5.78 -17.16
N ALA A 92 -8.52 -4.48 -16.89
CA ALA A 92 -8.04 -3.41 -17.77
C ALA A 92 -6.52 -3.43 -18.05
N ILE A 93 -5.75 -4.08 -17.18
CA ILE A 93 -4.29 -4.27 -17.29
C ILE A 93 -3.91 -5.74 -17.48
N ASP A 94 -4.87 -6.60 -17.85
CA ASP A 94 -4.76 -8.05 -18.07
C ASP A 94 -4.21 -8.88 -16.88
N ARG A 95 -4.06 -8.28 -15.70
CA ARG A 95 -3.72 -9.01 -14.47
C ARG A 95 -4.86 -9.96 -14.07
N MET A 96 -4.50 -11.16 -13.64
CA MET A 96 -5.44 -12.10 -13.03
C MET A 96 -5.85 -11.61 -11.63
N ILE A 97 -7.14 -11.61 -11.34
CA ILE A 97 -7.67 -11.34 -9.99
C ILE A 97 -8.26 -12.61 -9.40
N ILE A 98 -7.98 -12.85 -8.12
CA ILE A 98 -8.56 -13.94 -7.35
C ILE A 98 -9.67 -13.41 -6.43
N MET A 99 -10.86 -14.00 -6.52
CA MET A 99 -12.03 -13.67 -5.71
C MET A 99 -12.58 -14.90 -4.99
N ASN A 100 -13.31 -14.65 -3.89
CA ASN A 100 -14.06 -15.66 -3.15
C ASN A 100 -13.28 -16.95 -2.84
N PRO A 101 -12.25 -16.90 -1.99
CA PRO A 101 -11.74 -15.78 -1.21
C PRO A 101 -10.62 -14.98 -1.93
N PRO A 102 -10.38 -13.70 -1.56
CA PRO A 102 -9.39 -12.86 -2.23
C PRO A 102 -7.95 -13.16 -1.79
N LEU A 103 -7.42 -14.33 -2.18
CA LEU A 103 -6.10 -14.83 -1.77
C LEU A 103 -4.92 -13.86 -2.02
N GLN A 104 -5.00 -13.08 -3.10
CA GLN A 104 -3.96 -12.10 -3.46
C GLN A 104 -3.84 -10.94 -2.45
N ARG A 105 -4.92 -10.64 -1.73
CA ARG A 105 -4.99 -9.50 -0.80
C ARG A 105 -4.72 -9.90 0.65
N VAL A 106 -4.36 -11.16 0.92
CA VAL A 106 -4.05 -11.61 2.28
C VAL A 106 -2.77 -10.92 2.77
N SER A 107 -2.90 -10.18 3.88
CA SER A 107 -1.82 -9.41 4.47
C SER A 107 -0.62 -10.29 4.86
N LYS A 108 0.62 -9.88 4.50
CA LYS A 108 1.85 -10.61 4.88
C LYS A 108 2.12 -10.52 6.39
N ARG A 109 1.88 -9.34 6.95
CA ARG A 109 1.93 -9.06 8.39
C ARG A 109 0.66 -8.32 8.74
N PHE A 110 -0.12 -8.90 9.64
CA PHE A 110 -1.30 -8.26 10.17
C PHE A 110 -0.95 -7.76 11.57
N ILE A 111 -0.77 -6.46 11.71
CA ILE A 111 -0.39 -5.86 12.99
C ILE A 111 -1.67 -5.61 13.79
N ILE A 112 -1.73 -6.23 14.96
CA ILE A 112 -2.74 -5.97 15.95
C ILE A 112 -2.08 -5.12 17.04
N GLN A 113 -2.34 -3.82 16.97
CA GLN A 113 -1.93 -2.88 18.00
C GLN A 113 -2.90 -2.99 19.19
N SER A 114 -2.37 -3.34 20.36
CA SER A 114 -2.94 -3.04 21.67
C SER A 114 -2.09 -1.97 22.33
N LEU A 115 -2.68 -1.14 23.20
CA LEU A 115 -1.99 -0.08 23.95
C LEU A 115 -0.75 -0.58 24.72
N ALA A 116 -0.72 -1.84 25.14
CA ALA A 116 0.38 -2.44 25.89
C ALA A 116 1.32 -3.34 25.06
N LYS A 117 0.90 -3.79 23.87
CA LYS A 117 1.66 -4.78 23.09
C LYS A 117 1.26 -4.80 21.63
N GLU A 118 2.27 -4.76 20.77
CA GLU A 118 2.11 -5.04 19.35
C GLU A 118 2.16 -6.56 19.12
N SER A 119 1.10 -7.10 18.52
CA SER A 119 1.02 -8.52 18.16
C SER A 119 0.97 -8.66 16.64
N ILE A 120 1.90 -9.41 16.07
CA ILE A 120 1.97 -9.64 14.62
C ILE A 120 1.32 -10.99 14.31
N VAL A 121 0.19 -10.96 13.60
CA VAL A 121 -0.47 -12.16 13.07
C VAL A 121 -0.02 -12.39 11.63
N ARG A 122 0.40 -13.62 11.31
CA ARG A 122 0.82 -14.02 9.96
C ARG A 122 -0.26 -14.89 9.33
N LEU A 123 -1.28 -14.28 8.76
CA LEU A 123 -2.41 -14.98 8.15
C LEU A 123 -2.00 -16.00 7.08
N ARG A 124 -0.96 -15.68 6.29
CA ARG A 124 -0.43 -16.58 5.26
C ARG A 124 0.11 -17.91 5.82
N GLN A 125 0.45 -17.98 7.12
CA GLN A 125 0.90 -19.25 7.74
C GLN A 125 -0.23 -20.27 7.92
N MET A 126 -1.48 -19.86 7.78
CA MET A 126 -2.64 -20.77 7.78
C MET A 126 -2.75 -21.56 6.46
N ILE A 127 -2.06 -21.12 5.40
CA ILE A 127 -2.02 -21.81 4.11
C ILE A 127 -0.90 -22.84 4.18
N ILE A 128 -1.29 -24.11 4.34
CA ILE A 128 -0.35 -25.23 4.50
C ILE A 128 -0.43 -26.19 3.30
N ALA A 129 0.68 -26.87 3.02
CA ALA A 129 0.67 -28.00 2.09
C ALA A 129 -0.05 -29.20 2.73
N ARG A 130 -0.61 -30.07 1.90
CA ARG A 130 -1.10 -31.39 2.35
C ARG A 130 0.08 -32.22 2.91
N THR A 131 -0.20 -33.15 3.81
CA THR A 131 0.80 -34.06 4.37
C THR A 131 1.60 -34.77 3.28
N GLY A 132 2.93 -34.79 3.42
CA GLY A 132 3.86 -35.35 2.42
C GLY A 132 4.23 -34.40 1.27
N PHE A 133 3.76 -33.15 1.28
CA PHE A 133 4.03 -32.15 0.24
C PHE A 133 4.60 -30.86 0.86
N GLN A 134 5.21 -30.04 0.01
CA GLN A 134 5.74 -28.72 0.38
C GLN A 134 5.17 -27.65 -0.56
N LEU A 135 5.02 -26.43 -0.03
CA LEU A 135 4.71 -25.26 -0.85
C LEU A 135 6.01 -24.70 -1.42
N VAL A 136 6.02 -24.40 -2.72
CA VAL A 136 7.11 -23.73 -3.40
C VAL A 136 6.61 -22.40 -3.92
N SER A 137 7.38 -21.34 -3.71
CA SER A 137 7.05 -19.99 -4.16
C SER A 137 8.16 -19.48 -5.06
N PHE A 138 7.78 -18.91 -6.20
CA PHE A 138 8.68 -18.20 -7.11
C PHE A 138 8.18 -16.77 -7.20
N ASP A 139 9.07 -15.81 -6.95
CA ASP A 139 8.78 -14.39 -7.06
C ASP A 139 9.83 -13.76 -7.98
N TYR A 140 9.40 -12.88 -8.88
CA TYR A 140 10.32 -12.21 -9.78
C TYR A 140 10.99 -11.05 -9.08
N SER A 141 12.32 -11.06 -9.01
CA SER A 141 13.10 -9.93 -8.47
C SER A 141 12.90 -8.68 -9.33
N GLN A 142 12.10 -7.74 -8.80
CA GLN A 142 11.84 -6.41 -9.37
C GLN A 142 11.36 -6.45 -10.84
N LEU A 143 10.42 -7.35 -11.17
CA LEU A 143 9.94 -7.55 -12.55
C LEU A 143 9.54 -6.24 -13.26
N GLU A 144 8.68 -5.43 -12.63
CA GLU A 144 8.17 -4.19 -13.24
C GLU A 144 9.30 -3.22 -13.58
N LEU A 145 10.27 -3.07 -12.67
CA LEU A 145 11.44 -2.23 -12.89
C LEU A 145 12.32 -2.75 -14.04
N ARG A 146 12.51 -4.08 -14.13
CA ARG A 146 13.26 -4.70 -15.24
C ARG A 146 12.56 -4.48 -16.58
N ILE A 147 11.23 -4.59 -16.62
CA ILE A 147 10.44 -4.29 -17.82
C ILE A 147 10.62 -2.82 -18.20
N LEU A 148 10.49 -1.90 -17.25
CA LEU A 148 10.62 -0.47 -17.51
C LEU A 148 12.01 -0.10 -18.03
N VAL A 149 13.06 -0.58 -17.38
CA VAL A 149 14.44 -0.35 -17.83
C VAL A 149 14.71 -0.97 -19.21
N HIS A 150 14.06 -2.09 -19.53
CA HIS A 150 14.08 -2.65 -20.88
C HIS A 150 13.42 -1.70 -21.90
N LEU A 151 12.25 -1.16 -21.58
CA LEU A 151 11.49 -0.24 -22.44
C LEU A 151 12.18 1.11 -22.65
N PHE A 152 12.76 1.70 -21.59
CA PHE A 152 13.52 2.96 -21.67
C PHE A 152 14.80 2.82 -22.48
N ASN A 153 15.31 1.59 -22.57
CA ASN A 153 16.60 1.27 -23.17
C ASN A 153 17.81 2.00 -22.54
N ASP A 154 17.74 2.27 -21.22
CA ASP A 154 18.82 2.92 -20.48
C ASP A 154 19.93 1.91 -20.12
N SER A 155 21.09 2.04 -20.77
CA SER A 155 22.24 1.15 -20.56
C SER A 155 22.82 1.21 -19.14
N LYS A 156 22.76 2.36 -18.46
CA LYS A 156 23.26 2.51 -17.08
C LYS A 156 22.36 1.76 -16.12
N LEU A 157 21.04 1.95 -16.21
CA LEU A 157 20.07 1.24 -15.38
C LEU A 157 20.08 -0.27 -15.66
N LYS A 158 20.22 -0.68 -16.94
CA LYS A 158 20.38 -2.10 -17.32
C LYS A 158 21.59 -2.72 -16.63
N THR A 159 22.75 -2.07 -16.72
CA THR A 159 23.99 -2.58 -16.11
C THR A 159 23.85 -2.72 -14.59
N ARG A 160 23.24 -1.74 -13.93
CA ARG A 160 22.97 -1.80 -12.48
C ARG A 160 22.04 -2.95 -12.09
N LEU A 161 20.97 -3.18 -12.85
CA LEU A 161 20.04 -4.30 -12.61
C LEU A 161 20.64 -5.68 -12.91
N ILE A 162 21.65 -5.76 -13.77
CA ILE A 162 22.37 -7.00 -14.10
C ILE A 162 23.42 -7.32 -13.03
N ASN A 163 24.12 -6.31 -12.54
CA ASN A 163 25.23 -6.49 -11.60
C ASN A 163 24.80 -6.82 -10.15
N ASP A 164 23.49 -6.94 -9.89
CA ASP A 164 22.89 -7.32 -8.61
C ASP A 164 23.38 -6.50 -7.39
N THR A 165 23.87 -5.28 -7.63
CA THR A 165 24.05 -4.29 -6.57
C THR A 165 22.68 -3.86 -6.09
N ASP A 166 22.54 -3.47 -4.82
CA ASP A 166 21.24 -3.01 -4.29
C ASP A 166 20.80 -1.77 -5.08
N PHE A 167 19.90 -2.01 -6.03
CA PHE A 167 19.46 -1.01 -7.01
C PHE A 167 18.93 0.24 -6.31
N PHE A 168 18.22 0.08 -5.19
CA PHE A 168 17.61 1.20 -4.48
C PHE A 168 18.63 1.98 -3.65
N ILE A 169 19.72 1.35 -3.18
CA ILE A 169 20.85 2.07 -2.58
C ILE A 169 21.52 2.94 -3.63
N SER A 170 21.85 2.36 -4.78
CA SER A 170 22.49 3.08 -5.89
C SER A 170 21.60 4.22 -6.41
N LEU A 171 20.30 3.96 -6.51
CA LEU A 171 19.29 4.96 -6.85
C LEU A 171 19.26 6.11 -5.84
N ALA A 172 19.20 5.78 -4.53
CA ALA A 172 19.20 6.79 -3.47
C ALA A 172 20.48 7.64 -3.50
N ALA A 173 21.63 7.01 -3.72
CA ALA A 173 22.93 7.64 -3.84
C ALA A 173 22.95 8.67 -4.97
N ASP A 174 22.47 8.31 -6.16
CA ASP A 174 22.40 9.24 -7.28
C ASP A 174 21.46 10.42 -7.01
N VAL A 175 20.25 10.15 -6.52
CA VAL A 175 19.22 11.18 -6.31
C VAL A 175 19.62 12.16 -5.21
N LEU A 176 20.21 11.65 -4.13
CA LEU A 176 20.67 12.44 -2.99
C LEU A 176 22.08 12.99 -3.17
N LYS A 177 22.78 12.61 -4.26
CA LYS A 177 24.18 12.95 -4.54
C LYS A 177 25.13 12.58 -3.39
N LYS A 178 24.95 11.37 -2.86
CA LYS A 178 25.74 10.77 -1.78
C LYS A 178 26.45 9.52 -2.27
N THR A 179 27.41 9.02 -1.50
CA THR A 179 27.98 7.69 -1.73
C THR A 179 27.03 6.60 -1.22
N GLU A 180 27.10 5.39 -1.81
CA GLU A 180 26.24 4.27 -1.41
C GLU A 180 26.37 3.89 0.08
N TYR A 181 27.56 4.10 0.67
CA TYR A 181 27.84 3.84 2.08
C TYR A 181 27.15 4.82 3.04
N GLU A 182 26.75 5.99 2.56
CA GLU A 182 26.07 7.02 3.35
C GLU A 182 24.54 6.87 3.32
N ILE A 183 24.03 5.92 2.53
CA ILE A 183 22.60 5.70 2.38
C ILE A 183 22.05 4.94 3.58
N THR A 184 21.11 5.58 4.27
CA THR A 184 20.40 4.97 5.39
C THR A 184 19.32 4.01 4.89
N HIS A 185 18.90 3.08 5.75
CA HIS A 185 17.77 2.20 5.44
C HIS A 185 16.48 2.99 5.13
N GLU A 186 16.27 4.14 5.78
CA GLU A 186 15.15 5.03 5.49
C GLU A 186 15.23 5.61 4.08
N GLN A 187 16.41 6.13 3.69
CA GLN A 187 16.65 6.64 2.33
C GLN A 187 16.49 5.56 1.26
N HIS A 188 16.87 4.33 1.57
CA HIS A 188 16.61 3.17 0.72
C HIS A 188 15.12 2.91 0.51
N GLN A 189 14.32 2.91 1.59
CA GLN A 189 12.86 2.74 1.46
C GLN A 189 12.22 3.90 0.71
N ASN A 190 12.67 5.13 0.96
CA ASN A 190 12.19 6.32 0.27
C ASN A 190 12.52 6.26 -1.23
N ALA A 191 13.73 5.81 -1.60
CA ALA A 191 14.13 5.58 -2.99
C ALA A 191 13.34 4.46 -3.67
N LYS A 192 12.89 3.45 -2.92
CA LYS A 192 11.98 2.44 -3.42
C LYS A 192 10.56 2.98 -3.64
N GLN A 193 10.02 3.70 -2.65
CA GLN A 193 8.70 4.31 -2.72
C GLN A 193 8.61 5.32 -3.87
N ILE A 194 9.60 6.21 -4.00
CA ILE A 194 9.63 7.19 -5.08
C ILE A 194 9.74 6.51 -6.45
N CYS A 195 10.57 5.47 -6.60
CA CYS A 195 10.73 4.79 -7.88
C CYS A 195 9.38 4.26 -8.35
N TYR A 196 8.69 3.48 -7.53
CA TYR A 196 7.38 2.96 -7.89
C TYR A 196 6.30 4.05 -7.92
N GLY A 197 6.36 5.05 -7.05
CA GLY A 197 5.39 6.14 -6.99
C GLY A 197 5.45 7.04 -8.22
N THR A 198 6.62 7.55 -8.58
CA THR A 198 6.82 8.44 -9.73
C THR A 198 6.59 7.75 -11.07
N LEU A 199 6.93 6.47 -11.19
CA LEU A 199 6.57 5.67 -12.37
C LEU A 199 5.06 5.64 -12.63
N TYR A 200 4.25 5.87 -11.60
CA TYR A 200 2.79 5.93 -11.68
C TYR A 200 2.21 7.31 -11.29
N ASP A 201 3.02 8.37 -11.46
CA ASP A 201 2.64 9.76 -11.22
C ASP A 201 2.06 10.05 -9.82
N MET A 202 2.72 9.51 -8.79
CA MET A 202 2.36 9.75 -7.38
C MET A 202 2.49 11.26 -7.05
N PRO A 203 1.42 11.90 -6.51
CA PRO A 203 1.48 13.28 -6.07
C PRO A 203 2.51 13.53 -4.97
N LYS A 204 3.14 14.71 -4.96
CA LYS A 204 4.15 15.08 -3.97
C LYS A 204 3.63 15.07 -2.54
N GLU A 205 2.35 15.40 -2.33
CA GLU A 205 1.70 15.38 -1.02
C GLU A 205 1.56 13.94 -0.49
N THR A 206 1.24 12.99 -1.38
CA THR A 206 1.19 11.56 -1.06
C THR A 206 2.59 11.04 -0.74
N PHE A 207 3.58 11.38 -1.57
CA PHE A 207 4.96 10.98 -1.34
C PHE A 207 5.50 11.52 -0.01
N ALA A 208 5.25 12.79 0.30
CA ALA A 208 5.64 13.41 1.57
C ALA A 208 5.01 12.68 2.77
N HIS A 209 3.73 12.35 2.68
CA HIS A 209 3.02 11.62 3.73
C HIS A 209 3.57 10.19 3.92
N GLU A 210 3.84 9.48 2.82
CA GLU A 210 4.35 8.10 2.87
C GLU A 210 5.80 7.98 3.34
N THR A 211 6.62 8.99 3.06
CA THR A 211 8.04 9.05 3.46
C THR A 211 8.30 9.85 4.73
N HIS A 212 7.26 10.40 5.34
CA HIS A 212 7.35 11.31 6.49
C HIS A 212 8.23 12.55 6.26
N MET A 213 8.45 12.93 5.00
CA MET A 213 9.13 14.17 4.62
C MET A 213 8.18 15.36 4.69
N ASN A 214 8.74 16.57 4.80
CA ASN A 214 7.93 17.75 4.50
C ASN A 214 7.69 17.87 2.97
N ILE A 215 6.67 18.64 2.59
CA ILE A 215 6.25 18.76 1.18
C ILE A 215 7.37 19.31 0.29
N ASN A 216 8.19 20.23 0.81
CA ASN A 216 9.27 20.86 0.05
C ASN A 216 10.41 19.88 -0.23
N GLU A 217 10.79 19.07 0.77
CA GLU A 217 11.78 17.99 0.65
C GLU A 217 11.32 16.93 -0.35
N ALA A 218 10.06 16.52 -0.25
CA ALA A 218 9.44 15.58 -1.19
C ALA A 218 9.48 16.12 -2.63
N GLU A 219 9.13 17.39 -2.83
CA GLU A 219 9.18 18.05 -4.14
C GLU A 219 10.60 18.12 -4.70
N GLU A 220 11.58 18.49 -3.88
CA GLU A 220 12.98 18.51 -4.30
C GLU A 220 13.49 17.10 -4.65
N PHE A 221 13.11 16.09 -3.86
CA PHE A 221 13.46 14.70 -4.12
C PHE A 221 12.90 14.22 -5.47
N ILE A 222 11.60 14.43 -5.72
CA ILE A 222 10.95 14.09 -6.99
C ILE A 222 11.65 14.80 -8.15
N LYS A 223 11.96 16.09 -8.00
CA LYS A 223 12.64 16.88 -9.04
C LYS A 223 14.04 16.35 -9.33
N ASN A 224 14.80 15.98 -8.30
CA ASN A 224 16.13 15.40 -8.46
C ASN A 224 16.06 14.00 -9.11
N PHE A 225 15.04 13.22 -8.79
CA PHE A 225 14.79 11.92 -9.42
C PHE A 225 14.60 12.05 -10.93
N TYR A 226 13.69 12.90 -11.41
CA TYR A 226 13.48 13.10 -12.86
C TYR A 226 14.71 13.68 -13.58
N LYS A 227 15.49 14.54 -12.91
CA LYS A 227 16.76 15.04 -13.46
C LYS A 227 17.84 13.96 -13.58
N THR A 228 17.81 12.99 -12.67
CA THR A 228 18.76 11.87 -12.65
C THR A 228 18.45 10.86 -13.76
N PHE A 229 17.17 10.68 -14.08
CA PHE A 229 16.69 9.71 -15.09
C PHE A 229 15.97 10.38 -16.27
N PRO A 230 16.67 11.19 -17.08
CA PRO A 230 16.04 11.94 -18.17
C PRO A 230 15.45 11.04 -19.27
N ILE A 231 16.04 9.87 -19.52
CA ILE A 231 15.55 8.91 -20.52
C ILE A 231 14.19 8.34 -20.10
N MET A 232 14.01 8.06 -18.81
CA MET A 232 12.72 7.63 -18.27
C MET A 232 11.67 8.73 -18.41
N THR A 233 12.00 9.96 -18.05
CA THR A 233 11.10 11.11 -18.18
C THR A 233 10.64 11.27 -19.63
N GLN A 234 11.58 11.24 -20.58
CA GLN A 234 11.27 11.32 -22.01
C GLN A 234 10.37 10.18 -22.46
N PHE A 235 10.62 8.94 -22.03
CA PHE A 235 9.77 7.81 -22.38
C PHE A 235 8.33 7.98 -21.86
N ILE A 236 8.16 8.49 -20.64
CA ILE A 236 6.83 8.76 -20.08
C ILE A 236 6.10 9.83 -20.92
N ASP A 237 6.79 10.93 -21.23
CA ASP A 237 6.25 12.00 -22.07
C ASP A 237 5.84 11.49 -23.47
N ASP A 238 6.66 10.64 -24.08
CA ASP A 238 6.39 10.02 -25.37
C ASP A 238 5.15 9.12 -25.32
N ILE A 239 4.99 8.32 -24.26
CA ILE A 239 3.83 7.45 -24.07
C ILE A 239 2.56 8.26 -23.82
N ILE A 240 2.63 9.36 -23.07
CA ILE A 240 1.51 10.28 -22.88
C ILE A 240 1.09 10.88 -24.22
N LEU A 241 2.06 11.36 -25.02
CA LEU A 241 1.79 11.91 -26.35
C LEU A 241 1.14 10.87 -27.29
N ILE A 242 1.66 9.65 -27.32
CA ILE A 242 1.07 8.53 -28.08
C ILE A 242 -0.37 8.27 -27.62
N SER A 243 -0.62 8.30 -26.32
CA SER A 243 -1.96 8.06 -25.77
C SER A 243 -2.94 9.17 -26.12
N ILE A 244 -2.50 10.44 -26.11
CA ILE A 244 -3.32 11.59 -26.51
C ILE A 244 -3.62 11.55 -28.01
N THR A 245 -2.64 11.20 -28.83
CA THR A 245 -2.76 11.18 -30.30
C THR A 245 -3.61 10.02 -30.81
N ASN A 246 -3.41 8.82 -30.26
CA ASN A 246 -4.10 7.61 -30.71
C ASN A 246 -5.38 7.29 -29.91
N GLY A 247 -5.59 7.97 -28.77
CA GLY A 247 -6.66 7.67 -27.82
C GLY A 247 -6.45 6.38 -27.01
N VAL A 248 -5.37 5.64 -27.26
CA VAL A 248 -5.04 4.36 -26.61
C VAL A 248 -3.53 4.19 -26.47
N SER A 249 -3.12 3.42 -25.46
CA SER A 249 -1.76 2.91 -25.31
C SER A 249 -1.74 1.39 -25.48
N TYR A 250 -0.64 0.87 -26.01
CA TYR A 250 -0.48 -0.56 -26.29
C TYR A 250 0.54 -1.18 -25.33
N PRO A 251 0.23 -2.33 -24.69
CA PRO A 251 1.22 -3.08 -23.92
C PRO A 251 2.32 -3.61 -24.85
N TYR A 252 3.47 -3.98 -24.27
CA TYR A 252 4.66 -4.39 -25.02
C TYR A 252 4.39 -5.47 -26.09
N LEU A 253 3.59 -6.48 -25.78
CA LEU A 253 3.27 -7.56 -26.73
C LEU A 253 2.39 -7.11 -27.90
N LEU A 254 1.67 -6.00 -27.75
CA LEU A 254 0.82 -5.41 -28.78
C LEU A 254 1.47 -4.18 -29.42
N SER A 255 2.73 -3.88 -29.11
CA SER A 255 3.40 -2.69 -29.63
C SER A 255 3.67 -2.76 -31.14
N SER A 256 3.60 -3.95 -31.74
CA SER A 256 3.67 -4.15 -33.19
C SER A 256 2.38 -3.78 -33.92
N LEU A 257 1.29 -3.50 -33.18
CA LEU A 257 0.04 -2.98 -33.73
C LEU A 257 0.01 -1.44 -33.78
N LYS A 258 1.11 -0.78 -33.41
CA LYS A 258 1.32 0.67 -33.55
C LYS A 258 1.38 1.10 -35.01
#